data_AF-A0A7S1EXP5-F1
#
_entry.id   AF-A0A7S1EXP5-F1
#
_cell.length_a   1.000
_cell.length_b   1.000
_cell.length_c   1.000
_cell.angle_alpha   90.00
_cell.angle_beta   90.00
_cell.angle_gamma   90.00
#
_symmetry.space_group_name_H-M   'P 1'
#
loop_
_entity.id
_entity.type
_entity.pdbx_description
1 polymer ?
#
loop_
_entity_poly.entity_id
_entity_poly.type
_entity_poly.pdbx_seq_one_letter_code
_entity_poly.pdbx_strand_id
1 'polypeptide(L)'
;VFFDFASLPQNGPDGQKRTKDEKELFRKALEGMNLLYTYRLCRVLIVPDVPEREDGPEHGDVPEGRRYEERGWCFTEMAMSTAHGRVTNDYWLSDVRRLINKEEMPVLPERFYAKFEHKKFTNKGDKQTTM
;
A
#
# COMPACT_ATOMS: atom_id res chain seq x y z
N VAL A 1 -13.21 7.02 -7.65
CA VAL A 1 -11.97 6.53 -8.26
C VAL A 1 -11.17 5.84 -7.17
N PHE A 2 -10.80 4.58 -7.38
CA PHE A 2 -9.96 3.82 -6.44
C PHE A 2 -8.52 3.96 -6.90
N PHE A 3 -7.64 4.32 -5.97
CA PHE A 3 -6.20 4.42 -6.22
C PHE A 3 -5.51 3.49 -5.23
N ASP A 4 -4.70 2.59 -5.77
CA ASP A 4 -3.71 1.77 -5.07
C ASP A 4 -2.36 2.05 -5.74
N PHE A 5 -1.25 1.89 -5.02
CA PHE A 5 0.07 1.88 -5.61
C PHE A 5 0.18 0.92 -6.82
N ALA A 6 -0.53 -0.21 -6.78
CA ALA A 6 -0.63 -1.16 -7.89
C ALA A 6 -1.53 -0.68 -9.06
N SER A 7 -2.33 0.37 -8.87
CA SER A 7 -3.25 0.90 -9.89
C SER A 7 -2.60 1.79 -10.95
N LEU A 8 -1.34 2.18 -10.74
CA LEU A 8 -0.56 2.88 -11.77
C LEU A 8 -0.09 1.87 -12.83
N PRO A 9 -0.37 2.08 -14.13
CA PRO A 9 0.12 1.21 -15.18
C PRO A 9 1.64 1.04 -15.10
N GLN A 10 2.09 -0.16 -14.72
CA GLN A 10 3.51 -0.46 -14.54
C GLN A 10 4.23 -0.64 -15.88
N ASN A 11 3.47 -1.05 -16.91
CA ASN A 11 3.86 -1.18 -18.31
C ASN A 11 2.76 -0.58 -19.19
N GLY A 12 3.05 -0.39 -20.48
CA GLY A 12 2.06 0.03 -21.47
C GLY A 12 0.95 -1.02 -21.68
N PRO A 13 -0.10 -0.70 -22.45
CA PRO A 13 -1.28 -1.55 -22.64
C PRO A 13 -0.97 -3.01 -23.04
N ASP A 14 0.11 -3.23 -23.82
CA ASP A 14 0.53 -4.55 -24.28
C ASP A 14 1.71 -5.13 -23.48
N GLY A 15 1.93 -4.67 -22.25
CA GLY A 15 3.08 -5.06 -21.44
C GLY A 15 4.40 -4.43 -21.87
N GLN A 16 4.34 -3.44 -22.77
CA GLN A 16 5.51 -2.73 -23.28
C GLN A 16 6.22 -1.97 -22.15
N LYS A 17 7.55 -1.97 -22.13
CA LYS A 17 8.30 -1.19 -21.13
C LYS A 17 7.99 0.30 -21.31
N ARG A 18 7.82 1.01 -20.19
CA ARG A 18 7.73 2.47 -20.18
C ARG A 18 8.90 3.10 -20.94
N THR A 19 8.57 4.07 -21.79
CA THR A 19 9.52 5.01 -22.37
C THR A 19 10.20 5.82 -21.26
N LYS A 20 11.25 6.57 -21.60
CA LYS A 20 11.95 7.43 -20.63
C LYS A 20 11.00 8.48 -20.02
N ASP A 21 10.16 9.09 -20.84
CA ASP A 21 9.24 10.14 -20.40
C ASP A 21 8.12 9.58 -19.52
N GLU A 22 7.57 8.41 -19.88
CA GLU A 22 6.58 7.71 -19.05
C GLU A 22 7.17 7.26 -17.71
N LYS A 23 8.43 6.82 -17.70
CA LYS A 23 9.11 6.43 -16.46
C LYS A 23 9.30 7.63 -15.53
N GLU A 24 9.67 8.78 -16.08
CA GLU A 24 9.83 10.01 -15.29
C GLU A 24 8.50 10.54 -14.78
N LEU A 25 7.45 10.52 -15.60
CA LEU A 25 6.10 10.89 -15.17
C LEU A 25 5.58 9.95 -14.08
N PHE A 26 5.77 8.64 -14.23
CA PHE A 26 5.42 7.65 -13.23
C PHE A 26 6.15 7.93 -11.91
N ARG A 27 7.45 8.22 -11.94
CA ARG A 27 8.25 8.53 -10.75
C ARG A 27 7.70 9.75 -10.01
N LYS A 28 7.39 10.83 -10.74
CA LYS A 28 6.79 12.04 -10.15
C LYS A 28 5.42 11.77 -9.54
N ALA A 29 4.58 10.96 -10.21
CA ALA A 29 3.29 10.56 -9.67
C ALA A 29 3.46 9.75 -8.38
N LEU A 30 4.45 8.84 -8.37
CA LEU A 30 4.77 7.99 -7.22
C LEU A 30 5.19 8.80 -5.99
N GLU A 31 6.03 9.81 -6.17
CA GLU A 31 6.46 10.73 -5.12
C GLU A 31 5.27 11.47 -4.47
N GLY A 32 4.19 11.69 -5.23
CA GLY A 32 2.98 12.35 -4.75
C GLY A 32 1.91 11.41 -4.20
N MET A 33 2.11 10.09 -4.21
CA MET A 33 1.07 9.13 -3.81
C MET A 33 0.64 9.28 -2.34
N ASN A 34 1.56 9.68 -1.46
CA ASN A 34 1.26 9.99 -0.06
C ASN A 34 0.15 11.05 0.10
N LEU A 35 0.02 11.98 -0.86
CA LEU A 35 -1.02 13.00 -0.83
C LEU A 35 -2.42 12.38 -0.90
N LEU A 36 -2.60 11.30 -1.66
CA LEU A 36 -3.91 10.64 -1.76
C LEU A 36 -4.37 10.05 -0.43
N TYR A 37 -3.44 9.52 0.36
CA TYR A 37 -3.70 8.90 1.66
C TYR A 37 -3.84 9.90 2.81
N THR A 38 -3.47 11.16 2.58
CA THR A 38 -3.47 12.22 3.62
C THR A 38 -4.47 13.35 3.33
N TYR A 39 -4.87 13.52 2.07
CA TYR A 39 -5.72 14.62 1.63
C TYR A 39 -7.16 14.52 2.17
N ARG A 40 -7.69 15.66 2.64
CA ARG A 40 -8.97 15.72 3.36
C ARG A 40 -10.22 15.34 2.56
N LEU A 41 -10.17 15.43 1.25
CA LEU A 41 -11.29 15.05 0.39
C LEU A 41 -11.22 13.58 -0.06
N CYS A 42 -10.12 12.91 0.23
CA CYS A 42 -9.94 11.49 -0.05
C CYS A 42 -10.40 10.66 1.16
N ARG A 43 -11.03 9.53 0.88
CA ARG A 43 -11.39 8.51 1.87
C ARG A 43 -10.63 7.24 1.52
N VAL A 44 -10.16 6.54 2.55
CA VAL A 44 -9.38 5.32 2.40
C VAL A 44 -10.22 4.15 2.90
N LEU A 45 -10.26 3.10 2.07
CA LEU A 45 -10.82 1.81 2.41
C LEU A 45 -9.67 0.83 2.52
N ILE A 46 -9.55 0.19 3.69
CA ILE A 46 -8.58 -0.88 3.90
C ILE A 46 -9.26 -2.20 3.56
N VAL A 47 -8.67 -2.98 2.67
CA VAL A 47 -9.14 -4.33 2.30
C VAL A 47 -8.06 -5.33 2.73
N PRO A 48 -8.15 -5.90 3.96
CA PRO A 48 -7.11 -6.75 4.53
C PRO A 48 -6.91 -8.04 3.72
N ASP A 49 -8.02 -8.64 3.28
CA ASP A 49 -8.04 -9.94 2.64
C ASP A 49 -8.44 -9.77 1.17
N VAL A 50 -7.65 -10.39 0.28
CA VAL A 50 -7.96 -10.52 -1.14
C VAL A 50 -8.36 -11.97 -1.38
N PRO A 51 -9.41 -12.25 -2.15
CA PRO A 51 -9.79 -13.63 -2.45
C PRO A 51 -8.59 -14.43 -2.97
N GLU A 52 -8.40 -15.64 -2.45
CA GLU A 52 -7.42 -16.57 -3.02
C GLU A 52 -7.80 -16.86 -4.47
N ARG A 53 -6.81 -16.85 -5.36
CA ARG A 53 -7.04 -17.20 -6.75
C ARG A 53 -7.25 -18.71 -6.87
N GLU A 54 -8.18 -19.13 -7.74
CA GLU A 54 -8.50 -20.55 -7.98
C GLU A 54 -7.29 -21.35 -8.51
N ASP A 55 -6.29 -20.71 -9.10
CA ASP A 55 -5.08 -21.32 -9.67
C ASP A 55 -3.97 -21.62 -8.64
N GLY A 56 -4.22 -21.37 -7.36
CA GLY A 56 -3.27 -21.67 -6.28
C GLY A 56 -1.97 -20.84 -6.35
N PRO A 57 -1.05 -21.02 -5.39
CA PRO A 57 0.18 -20.22 -5.28
C PRO A 57 1.28 -20.64 -6.27
N GLU A 58 0.96 -20.95 -7.54
CA GLU A 58 1.96 -21.39 -8.53
C GLU A 58 2.78 -20.26 -9.18
N HIS A 59 2.53 -19.00 -8.82
CA HIS A 59 3.43 -17.91 -9.19
C HIS A 59 4.23 -17.48 -7.96
N GLY A 60 5.56 -17.58 -8.06
CA GLY A 60 6.48 -17.30 -6.96
C GLY A 60 6.30 -15.90 -6.36
N ASP A 61 6.61 -15.76 -5.07
CA ASP A 61 6.70 -14.48 -4.36
C ASP A 61 5.50 -13.52 -4.53
N VAL A 62 4.30 -14.02 -4.85
CA VAL A 62 3.15 -13.13 -5.05
C VAL A 62 2.79 -12.46 -3.72
N PRO A 63 2.76 -11.12 -3.64
CA PRO A 63 2.41 -10.38 -2.43
C PRO A 63 1.01 -10.67 -1.87
N GLU A 64 0.14 -11.24 -2.70
CA GLU A 64 -1.27 -11.55 -2.42
C GLU A 64 -1.44 -12.59 -1.31
N GLY A 65 -0.48 -13.53 -1.14
CA GLY A 65 -0.50 -14.50 -0.04
C GLY A 65 0.04 -13.96 1.29
N ARG A 66 0.55 -12.72 1.33
CA ARG A 66 1.08 -12.11 2.56
C ARG A 66 -0.03 -11.34 3.28
N ARG A 67 -0.03 -11.47 4.61
CA ARG A 67 -0.92 -10.69 5.49
C ARG A 67 -0.75 -9.20 5.22
N TYR A 68 -1.84 -8.45 5.27
CA TYR A 68 -1.87 -7.01 4.95
C TYR A 68 -0.76 -6.22 5.65
N GLU A 69 -0.59 -6.41 6.96
CA GLU A 69 0.37 -5.70 7.79
C GLU A 69 1.84 -6.05 7.49
N GLU A 70 2.11 -7.15 6.80
CA GLU A 70 3.48 -7.52 6.42
C GLU A 70 3.92 -6.83 5.13
N ARG A 71 2.98 -6.30 4.35
CA ARG A 71 3.24 -5.67 3.06
C ARG A 71 3.63 -4.21 3.31
N GLY A 72 4.84 -3.84 2.87
CA GLY A 72 5.42 -2.52 3.16
C GLY A 72 4.57 -1.35 2.67
N TRP A 73 4.06 -1.42 1.42
CA TRP A 73 3.15 -0.42 0.89
C TRP A 73 1.88 -0.29 1.72
N CYS A 74 1.17 -1.41 1.93
CA CYS A 74 -0.06 -1.43 2.72
C CYS A 74 0.13 -0.90 4.15
N PHE A 75 1.24 -1.24 4.79
CA PHE A 75 1.57 -0.73 6.12
C PHE A 75 1.77 0.79 6.12
N THR A 76 2.51 1.34 5.16
CA THR A 76 2.73 2.78 5.03
C THR A 76 1.44 3.54 4.74
N GLU A 77 0.63 3.02 3.80
CA GLU A 77 -0.67 3.59 3.45
C GLU A 77 -1.61 3.63 4.65
N MET A 78 -1.69 2.53 5.41
CA MET A 78 -2.45 2.47 6.65
C MET A 78 -1.94 3.46 7.69
N ALA A 79 -0.62 3.57 7.88
CA ALA A 79 -0.03 4.51 8.84
C ALA A 79 -0.39 5.98 8.50
N MET A 80 -0.21 6.38 7.25
CA MET A 80 -0.57 7.73 6.80
C MET A 80 -2.07 8.00 6.94
N SER A 81 -2.90 7.06 6.48
CA SER A 81 -4.35 7.21 6.46
C SER A 81 -4.95 7.27 7.86
N THR A 82 -4.45 6.46 8.79
CA THR A 82 -4.89 6.47 10.18
C THR A 82 -4.44 7.74 10.90
N ALA A 83 -3.19 8.18 10.70
CA ALA A 83 -2.67 9.42 11.26
C ALA A 83 -3.46 10.67 10.81
N HIS A 84 -4.05 10.63 9.61
CA HIS A 84 -4.85 11.72 9.06
C HIS A 84 -6.36 11.52 9.19
N GLY A 85 -6.83 10.45 9.84
CA GLY A 85 -8.26 10.15 9.98
C GLY A 85 -8.98 9.98 8.64
N ARG A 86 -8.36 9.25 7.71
CA ARG A 86 -8.88 8.99 6.35
C ARG A 86 -9.49 7.61 6.16
N VAL A 87 -9.19 6.65 7.05
CA VAL A 87 -9.82 5.32 7.02
C VAL A 87 -11.30 5.44 7.39
N THR A 88 -12.18 4.82 6.62
CA THR A 88 -13.65 4.98 6.80
C THR A 88 -14.41 3.69 7.04
N ASN A 89 -13.78 2.53 6.82
CA ASN A 89 -14.39 1.22 6.99
C ASN A 89 -13.95 0.50 8.28
N ASP A 90 -13.26 1.18 9.19
CA ASP A 90 -12.84 0.68 10.50
C ASP A 90 -14.01 0.51 11.51
N TYR A 91 -15.13 1.21 11.29
CA TYR A 91 -16.34 1.05 12.12
C TYR A 91 -17.17 -0.18 11.75
N TRP A 92 -17.19 -0.54 10.47
CA TRP A 92 -18.11 -1.55 9.93
C TRP A 92 -17.43 -2.90 9.73
N LEU A 93 -16.09 -2.93 9.63
CA LEU A 93 -15.31 -4.15 9.44
C LEU A 93 -14.42 -4.38 10.67
N SER A 94 -14.78 -5.41 11.45
CA SER A 94 -14.03 -5.81 12.64
C SER A 94 -12.57 -6.13 12.33
N ASP A 95 -12.28 -6.65 11.13
CA ASP A 95 -10.92 -7.03 10.73
C ASP A 95 -10.02 -5.81 10.51
N VAL A 96 -10.56 -4.73 9.93
CA VAL A 96 -9.83 -3.45 9.77
C VAL A 96 -9.52 -2.85 11.14
N ARG A 97 -10.51 -2.83 12.05
CA ARG A 97 -10.30 -2.34 13.43
C ARG A 97 -9.27 -3.19 14.17
N ARG A 98 -9.36 -4.52 14.06
CA ARG A 98 -8.40 -5.44 14.68
C ARG A 98 -6.99 -5.21 14.15
N LEU A 99 -6.85 -4.98 12.85
CA LEU A 99 -5.58 -4.68 12.20
C LEU A 99 -4.97 -3.37 12.70
N ILE A 100 -5.75 -2.28 12.73
CA ILE A 100 -5.34 -0.97 13.24
C ILE A 100 -4.87 -1.07 14.70
N ASN A 101 -5.64 -1.78 15.54
CA ASN A 101 -5.30 -1.99 16.94
C ASN A 101 -4.04 -2.85 17.11
N LYS A 102 -3.91 -3.93 16.33
CA LYS A 102 -2.74 -4.83 16.34
C LYS A 102 -1.46 -4.07 15.99
N GLU A 103 -1.50 -3.22 14.97
CA GLU A 103 -0.36 -2.42 14.55
C GLU A 103 -0.18 -1.13 15.38
N GLU A 104 -1.01 -0.92 16.40
CA GLU A 104 -0.98 0.24 17.31
C GLU A 104 -1.07 1.59 16.58
N MET A 105 -1.95 1.66 15.58
CA MET A 105 -2.12 2.85 14.74
C MET A 105 -3.04 3.90 15.39
N PRO A 106 -2.81 5.21 15.17
CA PRO A 106 -1.67 5.78 14.45
C PRO A 106 -0.36 5.68 15.27
N VAL A 107 0.73 5.34 14.59
CA VAL A 107 2.05 5.17 15.23
C VAL A 107 2.86 6.47 15.18
N LEU A 108 3.70 6.68 16.20
CA LEU A 108 4.73 7.72 16.18
C LEU A 108 5.81 7.39 15.13
N PRO A 109 6.50 8.40 14.56
CA PRO A 109 7.53 8.18 13.54
C PRO A 109 8.60 7.15 13.93
N GLU A 110 9.08 7.18 15.17
CA GLU A 110 10.14 6.26 15.64
C GLU A 110 9.66 4.80 15.64
N ARG A 111 8.41 4.58 16.09
CA ARG A 111 7.78 3.25 16.05
C ARG A 111 7.46 2.83 14.62
N PHE A 112 7.07 3.77 13.77
CA PHE A 112 6.86 3.52 12.36
C PHE A 112 8.13 2.95 11.72
N TYR A 113 9.27 3.64 11.84
CA TYR A 113 10.53 3.19 11.25
C TYR A 113 10.95 1.82 11.78
N ALA A 114 10.83 1.58 13.10
CA ALA A 114 11.14 0.28 13.69
C ALA A 114 10.28 -0.86 13.11
N LYS A 115 8.98 -0.64 12.92
CA LYS A 115 8.08 -1.63 12.30
C LYS A 115 8.32 -1.76 10.80
N PHE A 116 8.57 -0.64 10.12
CA PHE A 116 8.77 -0.52 8.68
C PHE A 116 9.98 -1.33 8.19
N GLU A 117 11.05 -1.37 8.99
CA GLU A 117 12.27 -2.11 8.64
C GLU A 117 12.04 -3.60 8.35
N HIS A 118 11.04 -4.20 9.02
CA HIS A 118 10.69 -5.61 8.90
C HIS A 118 9.60 -5.89 7.86
N LYS A 119 9.10 -4.87 7.17
CA LYS A 119 8.04 -5.04 6.17
C LYS A 119 8.62 -5.54 4.85
N LYS A 120 7.80 -6.31 4.12
CA LYS A 120 8.18 -6.98 2.88
C LYS A 120 7.68 -6.18 1.68
N PHE A 121 8.54 -6.01 0.70
CA PHE A 121 8.24 -5.33 -0.55
C PHE A 121 8.32 -6.29 -1.73
N THR A 122 7.64 -5.97 -2.82
CA THR A 122 7.66 -6.76 -4.05
C THR A 122 8.98 -6.56 -4.78
N ASN A 123 9.49 -5.33 -4.83
CA ASN A 123 10.81 -5.02 -5.38
C ASN A 123 11.75 -4.42 -4.33
N LYS A 124 13.05 -4.71 -4.43
CA LYS A 124 14.08 -4.19 -3.51
C LYS A 124 14.15 -2.65 -3.47
N GLY A 125 13.78 -1.96 -4.55
CA GLY A 125 13.76 -0.50 -4.64
C GLY A 125 12.52 0.17 -4.00
N ASP A 126 11.46 -0.59 -3.76
CA ASP A 126 10.21 -0.04 -3.25
C ASP A 126 10.37 0.51 -1.83
N LYS A 127 11.18 -0.16 -0.99
CA LYS A 127 11.50 0.30 0.37
C LYS A 127 12.15 1.69 0.39
N GLN A 128 13.04 1.96 -0.55
CA GLN A 128 13.70 3.26 -0.70
C GLN A 128 12.78 4.34 -1.27
N THR A 129 11.73 3.95 -1.99
CA THR A 129 10.77 4.88 -2.61
C THR A 129 9.65 5.26 -1.64
N THR A 130 9.40 4.41 -0.64
CA THR A 130 8.36 4.61 0.38
C THR A 130 8.82 5.55 1.51
N MET A 131 10.13 5.77 1.64
CA MET A 131 10.77 6.70 2.60
C MET A 131 11.30 7.93 1.86
#